data_AF-A0A1J5R7K8-F1
#
_entry.id   AF-A0A1J5R7K8-F1
#
_cell.length_a   1.000
_cell.length_b   1.000
_cell.length_c   1.000
_cell.angle_alpha   90.00
_cell.angle_beta   90.00
_cell.angle_gamma   90.00
#
_symmetry.space_group_name_H-M   'P 1'
#
loop_
_entity.id
_entity.type
_entity.pdbx_description
1 polymer ?
#
loop_
_entity_poly.entity_id
_entity_poly.type
_entity_poly.pdbx_seq_one_letter_code
_entity_poly.pdbx_strand_id
1 'polypeptide(L)'
;MQQTMWQDRTDETRWSQSAYQVLVLTAVTLGCIGITDDAHAQSGKLGVYTGTVAVSGTMTENRGKETYHADVKISLPLTEGSSSSAMADMSDVDKPSAMALITQWDVAGKETVPDQRDGKLDSWHCSIAGPTEVPMNASGVLNVDYRAKTHSMSIALVSTRTIPLKCVHSRTGPYKKDMAVSLVIGTTVMGEPFKELPFADPARLAATYKLVPPAETGFGPIDMVWDLRLSR
;
A
#
# COMPACT_ATOMS: atom_id res chain seq x y z
N MET A 1 -40.62 47.35 4.20
CA MET A 1 -41.09 46.08 3.60
C MET A 1 -40.24 44.98 4.23
N GLN A 2 -40.71 44.33 5.33
CA GLN A 2 -41.53 43.10 5.39
C GLN A 2 -40.82 41.89 4.73
N GLN A 3 -40.30 40.90 5.49
CA GLN A 3 -40.98 39.66 5.98
C GLN A 3 -41.66 38.89 4.83
N THR A 4 -41.51 37.57 4.60
CA THR A 4 -41.56 36.37 5.46
C THR A 4 -41.23 35.19 4.51
N MET A 5 -40.31 34.26 4.77
CA MET A 5 -40.41 33.03 5.56
C MET A 5 -41.64 32.12 5.28
N TRP A 6 -41.31 30.82 5.14
CA TRP A 6 -42.14 29.61 5.25
C TRP A 6 -42.90 29.13 4.01
N GLN A 7 -43.14 27.84 3.78
CA GLN A 7 -42.63 26.54 4.25
C GLN A 7 -43.58 25.53 3.60
N ASP A 8 -43.08 24.38 3.15
CA ASP A 8 -43.63 23.04 3.43
C ASP A 8 -42.81 22.02 2.62
N ARG A 9 -42.08 21.06 3.22
CA ARG A 9 -42.46 20.01 4.19
C ARG A 9 -43.51 19.11 3.52
N THR A 10 -43.17 17.87 3.17
CA THR A 10 -43.23 16.65 4.01
C THR A 10 -42.89 15.47 3.07
N ASP A 11 -42.43 14.28 3.44
CA ASP A 11 -42.34 13.54 4.70
C ASP A 11 -41.33 12.37 4.48
N GLU A 12 -40.46 12.11 5.46
CA GLU A 12 -40.43 10.88 6.29
C GLU A 12 -39.83 9.65 5.59
N THR A 13 -38.82 8.96 6.12
CA THR A 13 -38.70 8.41 7.48
C THR A 13 -37.21 8.07 7.70
N ARG A 14 -36.49 8.50 8.74
CA ARG A 14 -36.63 8.33 10.20
C ARG A 14 -35.88 7.08 10.71
N TRP A 15 -35.14 7.30 11.81
CA TRP A 15 -34.52 6.35 12.76
C TRP A 15 -33.11 5.83 12.40
N SER A 16 -32.14 5.79 13.32
CA SER A 16 -32.08 6.25 14.69
C SER A 16 -30.63 6.34 15.14
N GLN A 17 -30.44 7.16 16.16
CA GLN A 17 -29.37 7.08 17.16
C GLN A 17 -29.07 5.65 17.62
N SER A 18 -27.97 5.53 18.38
CA SER A 18 -27.46 4.38 19.13
C SER A 18 -26.63 3.39 18.30
N ALA A 19 -25.42 3.01 18.67
CA ALA A 19 -24.72 3.12 19.94
C ALA A 19 -23.21 3.10 19.70
N TYR A 20 -22.47 3.82 20.53
CA TYR A 20 -21.15 3.35 20.95
C TYR A 20 -21.33 1.92 21.43
N GLN A 21 -20.75 0.95 20.73
CA GLN A 21 -20.54 -0.38 21.30
C GLN A 21 -19.04 -0.53 21.50
N VAL A 22 -18.61 -0.11 22.68
CA VAL A 22 -17.44 -0.70 23.32
C VAL A 22 -17.78 -2.16 23.53
N LEU A 23 -17.08 -3.04 22.85
CA LEU A 23 -17.18 -4.47 23.09
C LEU A 23 -16.03 -4.84 24.04
N VAL A 24 -16.30 -4.72 25.35
CA VAL A 24 -15.49 -5.40 26.37
C VAL A 24 -15.89 -6.86 26.34
N LEU A 25 -14.98 -7.73 25.90
CA LEU A 25 -15.11 -9.16 26.10
C LEU A 25 -14.07 -9.59 27.14
N THR A 26 -14.49 -9.64 28.39
CA THR A 26 -13.80 -10.42 29.43
C THR A 26 -14.42 -11.80 29.48
N ALA A 27 -13.66 -12.80 29.02
CA ALA A 27 -13.90 -14.20 29.34
C ALA A 27 -12.66 -14.75 30.06
N VAL A 28 -12.81 -14.93 31.37
CA VAL A 28 -11.91 -15.73 32.20
C VAL A 28 -12.57 -17.08 32.41
N THR A 29 -11.98 -18.15 31.89
CA THR A 29 -11.92 -19.45 32.59
C THR A 29 -10.72 -20.26 32.11
N LEU A 30 -9.96 -20.73 33.10
CA LEU A 30 -8.79 -21.61 33.02
C LEU A 30 -9.10 -22.93 32.29
N GLY A 31 -8.11 -23.41 31.54
CA GLY A 31 -7.93 -24.80 31.16
C GLY A 31 -6.43 -25.07 30.98
N CYS A 32 -5.83 -25.75 31.96
CA CYS A 32 -4.42 -26.13 31.94
C CYS A 32 -4.15 -27.30 30.99
N ILE A 33 -2.86 -27.43 30.63
CA ILE A 33 -2.15 -28.58 30.03
C ILE A 33 -2.41 -28.73 28.52
N GLY A 34 -1.46 -28.67 27.60
CA GLY A 34 0.00 -28.62 27.67
C GLY A 34 0.56 -29.38 26.47
N ILE A 35 1.04 -28.69 25.43
CA ILE A 35 2.01 -29.21 24.44
C ILE A 35 2.90 -28.03 24.04
N THR A 36 4.19 -28.21 24.28
CA THR A 36 5.31 -27.32 24.01
C THR A 36 5.66 -27.32 22.51
N ASP A 37 5.59 -26.15 21.89
CA ASP A 37 6.62 -25.66 20.97
C ASP A 37 6.51 -24.13 20.98
N ASP A 38 7.32 -23.56 21.86
CA ASP A 38 7.35 -22.15 22.19
C ASP A 38 7.92 -21.33 21.03
N ALA A 39 7.06 -20.57 20.35
CA ALA A 39 7.49 -19.36 19.65
C ALA A 39 7.14 -18.14 20.51
N HIS A 40 7.92 -17.93 21.57
CA HIS A 40 7.77 -16.75 22.42
C HIS A 40 8.52 -15.55 21.82
N ALA A 41 7.78 -14.54 21.35
CA ALA A 41 8.23 -13.16 21.51
C ALA A 41 8.30 -12.88 23.03
N GLN A 42 9.50 -12.68 23.57
CA GLN A 42 9.67 -12.34 24.98
C GLN A 42 8.94 -11.02 25.29
N SER A 43 8.08 -11.04 26.30
CA SER A 43 7.51 -9.86 26.94
C SER A 43 8.64 -8.87 27.29
N GLY A 44 8.62 -7.67 26.70
CA GLY A 44 9.50 -6.55 27.06
C GLY A 44 10.52 -6.08 26.01
N LYS A 45 10.52 -6.63 24.78
CA LYS A 45 11.27 -6.03 23.65
C LYS A 45 10.39 -5.98 22.41
N LEU A 46 9.89 -4.78 22.08
CA LEU A 46 9.29 -4.51 20.78
C LEU A 46 10.43 -4.55 19.75
N GLY A 47 10.37 -5.54 18.85
CA GLY A 47 11.32 -5.68 17.76
C GLY A 47 10.98 -4.79 16.57
N VAL A 48 11.75 -4.91 15.50
CA VAL A 48 11.53 -4.20 14.25
C VAL A 48 11.51 -5.21 13.11
N TYR A 49 10.44 -5.22 12.31
CA TYR A 49 10.44 -5.98 11.05
C TYR A 49 11.21 -5.19 10.00
N THR A 50 12.28 -5.78 9.48
CA THR A 50 13.08 -5.17 8.42
C THR A 50 13.14 -6.08 7.21
N GLY A 51 13.10 -5.52 6.02
CA GLY A 51 13.17 -6.33 4.82
C GLY A 51 12.99 -5.54 3.54
N THR A 52 12.87 -6.28 2.45
CA THR A 52 12.68 -5.72 1.11
C THR A 52 11.32 -6.14 0.58
N VAL A 53 10.62 -5.19 -0.03
CA VAL A 53 9.43 -5.40 -0.84
C VAL A 53 9.79 -5.10 -2.30
N ALA A 54 9.75 -6.10 -3.16
CA ALA A 54 9.89 -5.93 -4.60
C ALA A 54 8.50 -5.74 -5.22
N VAL A 55 8.31 -4.69 -6.01
CA VAL A 55 7.06 -4.38 -6.71
C VAL A 55 7.39 -4.18 -8.18
N SER A 56 6.66 -4.87 -9.04
CA SER A 56 6.76 -4.69 -10.49
C SER A 56 5.39 -4.75 -11.14
N GLY A 57 5.22 -4.04 -12.25
CA GLY A 57 3.92 -4.02 -12.91
C GLY A 57 3.94 -3.40 -14.28
N THR A 58 2.86 -3.64 -14.99
CA THR A 58 2.55 -2.96 -16.25
C THR A 58 1.12 -2.46 -16.18
N MET A 59 0.86 -1.24 -16.62
CA MET A 59 -0.48 -0.65 -16.67
C MET A 59 -0.74 -0.16 -18.10
N THR A 60 -1.97 -0.32 -18.59
CA THR A 60 -2.35 0.13 -19.94
C THR A 60 -3.63 0.94 -19.87
N GLU A 61 -3.49 2.21 -19.54
CA GLU A 61 -4.64 3.11 -19.61
C GLU A 61 -4.98 3.45 -21.06
N ASN A 62 -6.22 3.89 -21.32
CA ASN A 62 -6.71 4.35 -22.62
C ASN A 62 -5.85 5.47 -23.27
N ARG A 63 -4.81 5.96 -22.59
CA ARG A 63 -3.91 7.04 -23.02
C ARG A 63 -2.42 6.70 -22.92
N GLY A 64 -2.05 5.49 -22.53
CA GLY A 64 -0.65 5.11 -22.44
C GLY A 64 -0.36 3.80 -21.71
N LYS A 65 0.85 3.29 -21.94
CA LYS A 65 1.41 2.14 -21.23
C LYS A 65 2.45 2.61 -20.22
N GLU A 66 2.37 2.09 -19.01
CA GLU A 66 3.33 2.28 -17.94
C GLU A 66 3.93 0.93 -17.54
N THR A 67 5.23 0.90 -17.25
CA THR A 67 5.96 -0.27 -16.78
C THR A 67 6.95 0.18 -15.73
N TYR A 68 6.99 -0.51 -14.59
CA TYR A 68 7.82 -0.11 -13.47
C TYR A 68 8.34 -1.30 -12.67
N HIS A 69 9.49 -1.07 -12.01
CA HIS A 69 10.10 -1.98 -11.06
C HIS A 69 10.76 -1.19 -9.93
N ALA A 70 10.45 -1.56 -8.69
CA ALA A 70 10.97 -0.93 -7.49
C ALA A 70 11.28 -1.96 -6.40
N ASP A 71 12.43 -1.82 -5.74
CA ASP A 71 12.78 -2.52 -4.51
C ASP A 71 12.70 -1.55 -3.33
N VAL A 72 11.80 -1.80 -2.39
CA VAL A 72 11.60 -0.96 -1.22
C VAL A 72 12.20 -1.63 0.00
N LYS A 73 13.23 -1.01 0.59
CA LYS A 73 13.71 -1.38 1.92
C LYS A 73 12.83 -0.69 2.95
N ILE A 74 12.26 -1.46 3.86
CA ILE A 74 11.36 -0.96 4.89
C ILE A 74 11.76 -1.48 6.27
N SER A 75 11.62 -0.61 7.27
CA SER A 75 11.82 -0.89 8.68
C SER A 75 10.54 -0.52 9.44
N LEU A 76 9.88 -1.52 10.03
CA LEU A 76 8.59 -1.43 10.70
C LEU A 76 8.79 -1.63 12.21
N PRO A 77 8.85 -0.55 13.01
CA PRO A 77 8.90 -0.68 14.46
C PRO A 77 7.58 -1.26 14.97
N LEU A 78 7.64 -2.29 15.81
CA LEU A 78 6.45 -2.79 16.48
C LEU A 78 6.05 -1.79 17.56
N THR A 79 4.79 -1.37 17.54
CA THR A 79 4.24 -0.38 18.50
C THR A 79 3.57 -1.07 19.67
N GLU A 80 3.05 -2.28 19.49
CA GLU A 80 2.42 -3.08 20.53
C GLU A 80 2.74 -4.58 20.36
N GLY A 81 2.80 -5.31 21.47
CA GLY A 81 3.10 -6.73 21.43
C GLY A 81 2.84 -7.47 22.73
N SER A 82 2.38 -8.72 22.60
CA SER A 82 2.13 -9.67 23.67
C SER A 82 2.63 -11.07 23.27
N SER A 83 2.42 -12.07 24.13
CA SER A 83 2.71 -13.46 23.79
C SER A 83 1.77 -14.04 22.72
N SER A 84 0.64 -13.39 22.43
CA SER A 84 -0.35 -13.87 21.45
C SER A 84 -0.36 -13.10 20.14
N SER A 85 0.08 -11.84 20.13
CA SER A 85 0.02 -10.99 18.94
C SER A 85 1.04 -9.86 18.98
N ALA A 86 1.35 -9.29 17.82
CA ALA A 86 2.08 -8.02 17.71
C ALA A 86 1.49 -7.14 16.62
N MET A 87 1.65 -5.83 16.79
CA MET A 87 1.16 -4.81 15.89
C MET A 87 2.25 -3.77 15.63
N ALA A 88 2.32 -3.28 14.39
CA ALA A 88 2.96 -2.02 14.06
C ALA A 88 1.88 -1.07 13.50
N ASP A 89 1.62 0.02 14.21
CA ASP A 89 0.87 1.16 13.67
C ASP A 89 1.86 2.23 13.20
N MET A 90 1.89 2.45 11.90
CA MET A 90 2.87 3.30 11.23
C MET A 90 2.43 4.77 11.16
N SER A 91 1.26 5.10 11.73
CA SER A 91 0.78 6.48 11.86
C SER A 91 1.32 7.19 13.12
N ASP A 92 1.93 6.45 14.05
CA ASP A 92 2.55 6.98 15.26
C ASP A 92 4.01 7.44 15.06
N VAL A 93 4.48 8.29 15.99
CA VAL A 93 5.61 9.23 15.84
C VAL A 93 6.99 8.57 15.60
N ASP A 94 7.16 7.28 15.86
CA ASP A 94 8.36 6.52 15.50
C ASP A 94 8.31 6.16 14.01
N LYS A 95 8.81 7.08 13.19
CA LYS A 95 8.69 7.02 11.73
C LYS A 95 9.32 5.73 11.19
N PRO A 96 8.53 4.84 10.56
CA PRO A 96 9.09 3.76 9.77
C PRO A 96 10.03 4.37 8.72
N SER A 97 11.22 3.80 8.58
CA SER A 97 12.13 4.23 7.51
C SER A 97 11.87 3.40 6.26
N ALA A 98 11.71 4.09 5.13
CA ALA A 98 11.49 3.46 3.85
C ALA A 98 12.29 4.18 2.76
N MET A 99 13.01 3.39 1.96
CA MET A 99 13.78 3.83 0.80
C MET A 99 13.43 2.92 -0.38
N ALA A 100 12.91 3.49 -1.45
CA ALA A 100 12.66 2.75 -2.69
C ALA A 100 13.81 2.96 -3.66
N LEU A 101 14.37 1.88 -4.19
CA LEU A 101 15.23 1.89 -5.35
C LEU A 101 14.38 1.58 -6.59
N ILE A 102 14.17 2.59 -7.42
CA ILE A 102 13.43 2.43 -8.68
C ILE A 102 14.45 2.20 -9.79
N THR A 103 14.44 0.99 -10.33
CA THR A 103 15.38 0.55 -11.36
C THR A 103 14.80 0.69 -12.76
N GLN A 104 13.47 0.67 -12.88
CA GLN A 104 12.77 0.85 -14.14
C GLN A 104 11.51 1.67 -13.91
N TRP A 105 11.31 2.66 -14.77
CA TRP A 105 10.04 3.36 -14.91
C TRP A 105 9.94 3.90 -16.32
N ASP A 106 9.06 3.29 -17.12
CA ASP A 106 8.79 3.64 -18.50
C ASP A 106 7.31 4.01 -18.64
N VAL A 107 7.03 5.19 -19.18
CA VAL A 107 5.68 5.65 -19.47
C VAL A 107 5.63 6.11 -20.92
N ALA A 108 4.68 5.63 -21.70
CA ALA A 108 4.50 6.06 -23.08
C ALA A 108 3.03 6.30 -23.39
N GLY A 109 2.73 7.33 -24.17
CA GLY A 109 1.36 7.68 -24.53
C GLY A 109 1.26 8.21 -25.96
N LYS A 110 0.04 8.20 -26.47
CA LYS A 110 -0.33 8.75 -27.77
C LYS A 110 -1.62 9.55 -27.62
N GLU A 111 -1.68 10.72 -28.23
CA GLU A 111 -2.90 11.51 -28.29
C GLU A 111 -3.99 10.75 -29.06
N THR A 112 -5.24 11.04 -28.73
CA THR A 112 -6.42 10.39 -29.32
C THR A 112 -7.06 11.23 -30.43
N VAL A 113 -6.73 12.53 -30.48
CA VAL A 113 -7.24 13.47 -31.47
C VAL A 113 -6.04 13.99 -32.28
N PRO A 114 -6.07 13.93 -33.62
CA PRO A 114 -4.98 14.46 -34.45
C PRO A 114 -4.85 15.99 -34.33
N ASP A 115 -3.63 16.51 -34.42
CA ASP A 115 -3.38 17.96 -34.49
C ASP A 115 -4.07 18.52 -35.74
N GLN A 116 -4.83 19.61 -35.56
CA GLN A 116 -5.65 20.20 -36.61
C GLN A 116 -4.83 20.80 -37.77
N ARG A 117 -3.53 21.04 -37.60
CA ARG A 117 -2.65 21.63 -38.61
C ARG A 117 -2.13 20.63 -39.63
N ASP A 118 -1.87 19.40 -39.23
CA ASP A 118 -1.28 18.39 -40.12
C ASP A 118 -1.92 16.99 -40.03
N GLY A 119 -2.97 16.83 -39.21
CA GLY A 119 -3.73 15.58 -39.10
C GLY A 119 -2.95 14.43 -38.48
N LYS A 120 -1.81 14.70 -37.81
CA LYS A 120 -0.98 13.68 -37.16
C LYS A 120 -1.29 13.57 -35.68
N LEU A 121 -1.14 12.37 -35.12
CA LEU A 121 -1.27 12.12 -33.68
C LEU A 121 0.08 12.27 -33.00
N ASP A 122 0.10 13.00 -31.88
CA ASP A 122 1.30 13.15 -31.09
C ASP A 122 1.52 11.97 -30.15
N SER A 123 2.78 11.74 -29.82
CA SER A 123 3.20 10.67 -28.93
C SER A 123 4.34 11.13 -28.05
N TRP A 124 4.43 10.56 -26.87
CA TRP A 124 5.50 10.82 -25.94
C TRP A 124 5.95 9.54 -25.26
N HIS A 125 7.21 9.53 -24.86
CA HIS A 125 7.78 8.49 -24.03
C HIS A 125 8.66 9.13 -22.96
N CYS A 126 8.55 8.65 -21.74
CA CYS A 126 9.31 9.07 -20.58
C CYS A 126 9.94 7.84 -19.94
N SER A 127 11.19 7.95 -19.52
CA SER A 127 11.86 6.92 -18.74
C SER A 127 12.78 7.50 -17.68
N ILE A 128 13.01 6.74 -16.63
CA ILE A 128 14.02 7.09 -15.63
C ILE A 128 15.42 6.97 -16.25
N ALA A 129 16.30 7.92 -15.94
CA ALA A 129 17.63 7.96 -16.54
C ALA A 129 18.56 6.81 -16.08
N GLY A 130 18.23 6.18 -14.96
CA GLY A 130 18.96 5.10 -14.32
C GLY A 130 18.38 4.82 -12.92
N PRO A 131 18.91 3.83 -12.20
CA PRO A 131 18.44 3.49 -10.87
C PRO A 131 18.46 4.70 -9.93
N THR A 132 17.36 4.95 -9.23
CA THR A 132 17.18 6.12 -8.37
C THR A 132 16.64 5.71 -7.01
N GLU A 133 17.31 6.17 -5.96
CA GLU A 133 16.86 6.00 -4.57
C GLU A 133 15.91 7.13 -4.17
N VAL A 134 14.78 6.78 -3.57
CA VAL A 134 13.71 7.71 -3.24
C VAL A 134 13.27 7.50 -1.78
N PRO A 135 13.43 8.51 -0.91
CA PRO A 135 12.93 8.46 0.45
C PRO A 135 11.39 8.51 0.47
N MET A 136 10.80 7.61 1.24
CA MET A 136 9.35 7.43 1.34
C MET A 136 8.87 7.72 2.77
N ASN A 137 7.73 8.39 2.89
CA ASN A 137 6.92 8.36 4.10
C ASN A 137 6.07 7.10 4.09
N ALA A 138 5.96 6.42 5.22
CA ALA A 138 5.17 5.21 5.35
C ALA A 138 4.03 5.42 6.35
N SER A 139 2.89 4.76 6.09
CA SER A 139 1.70 4.77 6.94
C SER A 139 0.94 3.46 6.77
N GLY A 140 0.11 3.09 7.75
CA GLY A 140 -0.65 1.86 7.72
C GLY A 140 -0.37 0.94 8.91
N VAL A 141 -0.68 -0.35 8.76
CA VAL A 141 -0.68 -1.31 9.87
C VAL A 141 -0.11 -2.66 9.43
N LEU A 142 0.62 -3.32 10.34
CA LEU A 142 0.95 -4.74 10.31
C LEU A 142 0.37 -5.40 11.56
N ASN A 143 -0.43 -6.45 11.37
CA ASN A 143 -0.96 -7.29 12.44
C ASN A 143 -0.39 -8.70 12.31
N VAL A 144 0.12 -9.24 13.41
CA VAL A 144 0.65 -10.61 13.49
C VAL A 144 -0.06 -11.34 14.63
N ASP A 145 -0.75 -12.43 14.33
CA ASP A 145 -1.34 -13.35 15.30
C ASP A 145 -0.47 -14.60 15.44
N TYR A 146 0.18 -14.75 16.60
CA TYR A 146 1.05 -15.88 16.88
C TYR A 146 0.29 -17.18 17.18
N ARG A 147 -0.97 -17.08 17.65
CA ARG A 147 -1.81 -18.24 17.95
C ARG A 147 -2.40 -18.83 16.67
N ALA A 148 -3.00 -17.98 15.85
CA ALA A 148 -3.55 -18.37 14.56
C ALA A 148 -2.46 -18.61 13.50
N LYS A 149 -1.24 -18.12 13.75
CA LYS A 149 -0.11 -18.11 12.81
C LYS A 149 -0.46 -17.40 11.51
N THR A 150 -1.16 -16.27 11.63
CA THR A 150 -1.58 -15.44 10.51
C THR A 150 -1.07 -14.01 10.65
N HIS A 151 -0.97 -13.30 9.52
CA HIS A 151 -0.65 -11.88 9.50
C HIS A 151 -1.48 -11.15 8.44
N SER A 152 -1.74 -9.88 8.68
CA SER A 152 -2.30 -8.96 7.70
C SER A 152 -1.48 -7.68 7.66
N MET A 153 -1.35 -7.09 6.48
CA MET A 153 -0.51 -5.92 6.27
C MET A 153 -1.19 -4.97 5.29
N SER A 154 -1.15 -3.67 5.58
CA SER A 154 -1.56 -2.61 4.67
C SER A 154 -0.67 -1.41 4.91
N ILE A 155 0.22 -1.13 3.97
CA ILE A 155 1.23 -0.07 4.04
C ILE A 155 1.08 0.81 2.82
N ALA A 156 0.87 2.10 3.04
CA ALA A 156 0.96 3.11 2.00
C ALA A 156 2.30 3.86 2.14
N LEU A 157 3.06 3.88 1.06
CA LEU A 157 4.31 4.61 0.92
C LEU A 157 4.11 5.78 -0.04
N VAL A 158 4.56 6.96 0.35
CA VAL A 158 4.48 8.17 -0.46
C VAL A 158 5.84 8.82 -0.54
N SER A 159 6.33 9.08 -1.74
CA SER A 159 7.62 9.71 -1.97
C SER A 159 7.67 11.10 -1.37
N THR A 160 8.74 11.38 -0.63
CA THR A 160 9.01 12.73 -0.10
C THR A 160 9.67 13.66 -1.11
N ARG A 161 10.12 13.10 -2.24
CA ARG A 161 10.73 13.83 -3.37
C ARG A 161 10.22 13.27 -4.68
N THR A 162 10.19 14.11 -5.69
CA THR A 162 9.88 13.71 -7.06
C THR A 162 11.09 13.04 -7.73
N ILE A 163 10.80 12.24 -8.75
CA ILE A 163 11.77 11.54 -9.59
C ILE A 163 11.82 12.22 -10.96
N PRO A 164 13.03 12.56 -11.44
CA PRO A 164 13.18 13.13 -12.77
C PRO A 164 13.11 12.05 -13.85
N LEU A 165 12.12 12.15 -14.73
CA LEU A 165 12.01 11.37 -15.96
C LEU A 165 12.58 12.16 -17.14
N LYS A 166 13.29 11.46 -18.02
CA LYS A 166 13.71 11.96 -19.33
C LYS A 166 12.63 11.60 -20.34
N CYS A 167 12.06 12.61 -20.99
CA CYS A 167 10.97 12.42 -21.92
C CYS A 167 11.34 12.90 -23.33
N VAL A 168 10.68 12.32 -24.33
CA VAL A 168 10.76 12.74 -25.73
C VAL A 168 9.34 12.85 -26.27
N HIS A 169 8.99 14.04 -26.76
CA HIS A 169 7.75 14.28 -27.49
C HIS A 169 8.01 14.19 -29.00
N SER A 170 7.06 13.62 -29.76
CA SER A 170 7.15 13.44 -31.22
C SER A 170 7.51 14.71 -31.99
N ARG A 171 7.05 15.88 -31.52
CA ARG A 171 7.22 17.17 -32.20
C ARG A 171 8.21 18.12 -31.53
N THR A 172 8.13 18.25 -30.20
CA THR A 172 8.88 19.26 -29.45
C THR A 172 10.24 18.75 -28.98
N GLY A 173 10.50 17.46 -29.14
CA GLY A 173 11.78 16.85 -28.80
C GLY A 173 11.93 16.55 -27.31
N PRO A 174 13.17 16.54 -26.79
CA PRO A 174 13.45 16.13 -25.41
C PRO A 174 12.94 17.14 -24.38
N TYR A 175 12.41 16.65 -23.26
CA TYR A 175 12.06 17.44 -22.09
C TYR A 175 12.22 16.62 -20.80
N LYS A 176 12.11 17.29 -19.64
CA LYS A 176 12.14 16.63 -18.32
C LYS A 176 10.77 16.70 -17.67
N LYS A 177 10.41 15.67 -16.91
CA LYS A 177 9.18 15.61 -16.12
C LYS A 177 9.49 15.06 -14.74
N ASP A 178 9.07 15.77 -13.70
CA ASP A 178 9.20 15.30 -12.33
C ASP A 178 7.91 14.58 -11.90
N MET A 179 8.04 13.39 -11.32
CA MET A 179 6.90 12.55 -10.90
C MET A 179 7.03 12.15 -9.44
N ALA A 180 5.94 12.21 -8.68
CA ALA A 180 5.87 11.60 -7.35
C ALA A 180 5.54 10.10 -7.48
N VAL A 181 5.97 9.31 -6.51
CA VAL A 181 5.68 7.87 -6.42
C VAL A 181 4.85 7.61 -5.18
N SER A 182 3.79 6.83 -5.34
CA SER A 182 3.12 6.18 -4.22
C SER A 182 3.05 4.68 -4.47
N LEU A 183 3.23 3.90 -3.41
CA LEU A 183 3.12 2.45 -3.45
C LEU A 183 2.16 2.02 -2.34
N VAL A 184 1.25 1.11 -2.66
CA VAL A 184 0.42 0.45 -1.66
C VAL A 184 0.83 -1.01 -1.63
N ILE A 185 1.34 -1.44 -0.48
CA ILE A 185 1.85 -2.79 -0.23
C ILE A 185 0.94 -3.40 0.82
N GLY A 186 0.48 -4.62 0.62
CA GLY A 186 -0.31 -5.27 1.64
C GLY A 186 -0.79 -6.66 1.25
N THR A 187 -1.45 -7.29 2.20
CA THR A 187 -2.15 -8.56 1.99
C THR A 187 -3.52 -8.36 1.33
N THR A 188 -3.96 -7.13 1.12
CA THR A 188 -5.24 -6.77 0.48
C THR A 188 -5.38 -7.38 -0.92
N VAL A 189 -6.53 -8.00 -1.16
CA VAL A 189 -6.96 -8.45 -2.48
C VAL A 189 -8.23 -7.69 -2.89
N MET A 190 -8.52 -7.64 -4.20
CA MET A 190 -9.75 -6.99 -4.67
C MET A 190 -10.96 -7.63 -3.98
N GLY A 191 -11.72 -6.84 -3.21
CA GLY A 191 -12.89 -7.28 -2.44
C GLY A 191 -12.64 -7.65 -0.98
N GLU A 192 -11.39 -7.88 -0.56
CA GLU A 192 -11.02 -8.23 0.82
C GLU A 192 -9.86 -7.35 1.32
N PRO A 193 -10.15 -6.16 1.86
CA PRO A 193 -9.15 -5.41 2.60
C PRO A 193 -8.77 -6.24 3.84
N PHE A 194 -7.46 -6.39 4.11
CA PHE A 194 -6.92 -7.13 5.26
C PHE A 194 -7.04 -8.66 5.23
N LYS A 195 -6.99 -9.28 4.05
CA LYS A 195 -6.85 -10.74 3.98
C LYS A 195 -5.69 -11.22 4.86
N GLU A 196 -5.97 -12.20 5.72
CA GLU A 196 -4.96 -12.83 6.55
C GLU A 196 -4.19 -13.88 5.75
N LEU A 197 -2.87 -13.84 5.86
CA LEU A 197 -1.96 -14.81 5.25
C LEU A 197 -1.27 -15.64 6.34
N PRO A 198 -1.13 -16.96 6.15
CA PRO A 198 -0.43 -17.80 7.12
C PRO A 198 1.08 -17.51 7.10
N PHE A 199 1.76 -17.80 8.20
CA PHE A 199 3.23 -17.85 8.26
C PHE A 199 3.71 -19.14 8.94
N ALA A 200 4.91 -19.58 8.56
CA ALA A 200 5.57 -20.74 9.17
C ALA A 200 6.48 -20.34 10.35
N ASP A 201 7.14 -19.19 10.24
CA ASP A 201 8.09 -18.65 11.21
C ASP A 201 7.67 -17.22 11.61
N PRO A 202 7.30 -16.96 12.88
CA PRO A 202 6.93 -15.62 13.32
C PRO A 202 8.10 -14.63 13.29
N ALA A 203 9.35 -15.08 13.14
CA ALA A 203 10.48 -14.18 12.92
C ALA A 203 10.66 -13.79 11.44
N ARG A 204 9.88 -14.39 10.52
CA ARG A 204 9.99 -14.16 9.08
C ARG A 204 8.64 -14.19 8.37
N LEU A 205 8.16 -13.02 7.98
CA LEU A 205 6.94 -12.86 7.19
C LEU A 205 7.29 -12.68 5.72
N ALA A 206 7.01 -13.70 4.92
CA ALA A 206 7.25 -13.66 3.48
C ALA A 206 6.01 -14.04 2.71
N ALA A 207 5.71 -13.31 1.64
CA ALA A 207 4.65 -13.67 0.72
C ALA A 207 4.94 -13.19 -0.70
N THR A 208 4.23 -13.78 -1.65
CA THR A 208 4.18 -13.37 -3.04
C THR A 208 2.73 -13.16 -3.40
N TYR A 209 2.44 -11.99 -3.95
CA TYR A 209 1.11 -11.58 -4.34
C TYR A 209 1.11 -11.05 -5.76
N LYS A 210 0.13 -11.49 -6.55
CA LYS A 210 -0.09 -10.98 -7.90
C LYS A 210 -1.48 -10.37 -7.97
N LEU A 211 -1.54 -9.06 -8.08
CA LEU A 211 -2.77 -8.35 -8.37
C LEU A 211 -3.03 -8.42 -9.88
N VAL A 212 -4.01 -9.21 -10.28
CA VAL A 212 -4.53 -9.19 -11.65
C VAL A 212 -5.86 -8.44 -11.61
N PRO A 213 -5.92 -7.19 -12.09
CA PRO A 213 -7.15 -6.44 -12.11
C PRO A 213 -8.16 -7.03 -13.11
N PRO A 214 -9.47 -6.80 -12.95
CA PRO A 214 -10.48 -7.22 -13.91
C PRO A 214 -10.17 -6.64 -15.31
N ALA A 215 -10.49 -7.40 -16.37
CA ALA A 215 -10.16 -7.01 -17.75
C ALA A 215 -10.69 -5.63 -18.17
N GLU A 216 -11.73 -5.13 -17.49
CA GLU A 216 -12.41 -3.88 -17.78
C GLU A 216 -11.71 -2.62 -17.22
N THR A 217 -10.74 -2.76 -16.32
CA THR A 217 -10.20 -1.59 -15.59
C THR A 217 -9.01 -0.93 -16.27
N GLY A 218 -8.46 -1.48 -17.37
CA GLY A 218 -7.26 -0.95 -18.06
C GLY A 218 -5.96 -1.02 -17.25
N PHE A 219 -6.02 -1.44 -16.00
CA PHE A 219 -4.82 -1.73 -15.21
C PHE A 219 -4.25 -3.07 -15.69
N GLY A 220 -2.92 -3.20 -15.73
CA GLY A 220 -2.28 -4.50 -15.98
C GLY A 220 -1.82 -5.11 -14.66
N PRO A 221 -1.23 -6.31 -14.70
CA PRO A 221 -0.87 -7.04 -13.49
C PRO A 221 0.23 -6.32 -12.70
N ILE A 222 0.13 -6.40 -11.38
CA ILE A 222 1.15 -5.96 -10.43
C ILE A 222 1.60 -7.17 -9.63
N ASP A 223 2.88 -7.49 -9.70
CA ASP A 223 3.54 -8.50 -8.89
C ASP A 223 4.22 -7.82 -7.70
N MET A 224 3.94 -8.34 -6.50
CA MET A 224 4.52 -7.90 -5.24
C MET A 224 5.11 -9.10 -4.51
N VAL A 225 6.34 -8.96 -4.05
CA VAL A 225 7.04 -9.98 -3.24
C VAL A 225 7.62 -9.28 -2.04
N TRP A 226 7.46 -9.84 -0.85
CA TRP A 226 8.11 -9.32 0.35
C TRP A 226 8.68 -10.44 1.20
N ASP A 227 9.78 -10.11 1.89
CA ASP A 227 10.44 -10.93 2.90
C ASP A 227 10.88 -10.00 4.05
N LEU A 228 10.10 -10.01 5.13
CA LEU A 228 10.30 -9.19 6.33
C LEU A 228 10.80 -10.06 7.48
N ARG A 229 11.83 -9.61 8.19
CA ARG A 229 12.46 -10.34 9.30
C ARG A 229 12.37 -9.54 10.57
N LEU A 230 11.93 -10.19 11.64
CA LEU A 230 11.90 -9.61 12.97
C LEU A 230 13.33 -9.52 13.52
N SER A 231 13.78 -8.29 13.78
CA SER A 231 15.01 -7.98 14.49
C SER A 231 14.72 -7.53 15.93
N ARG A 232 15.63 -7.80 16.85
CA ARG A 232 15.56 -7.44 18.28
C ARG A 232 16.60 -6.40 18.65
#